data_AF-A0A5J4R226-F1
#
_entry.id   AF-A0A5J4R226-F1
#
_cell.length_a   1.000
_cell.length_b   1.000
_cell.length_c   1.000
_cell.angle_alpha   90.00
_cell.angle_beta   90.00
_cell.angle_gamma   90.00
#
_symmetry.space_group_name_H-M   'P 1'
#
loop_
_entity.id
_entity.type
_entity.pdbx_description
1 polymer ?
#
loop_
_entity_poly.entity_id
_entity_poly.type
_entity_poly.pdbx_seq_one_letter_code
_entity_poly.pdbx_strand_id
1 'polypeptide(L)'
;MARDKLKGYQDSYARRMQVYGLQRGIEGSQARHITTGQYYRELYVKNESLQETIQQKESELDETQEALKQVKGQLKTEKLKNTAADVGSSLIEGIGSIIGSSKVKIQQQEIENLKIEKQELSQEVKDLKQNIQVLQKEYETAIDKLKQELKKIFDMFPYIKELLRMENLCRFLGFSESLIKMILKMKPVAFSGKLYSTEYQRKFETDNSVAEIKPHPTEQGKLRLTIDGVSDTNWFRHKYQKFQKSIGTNVKPKHDTEFHIKNKGIKM
;
A
#
# COMPACT_ATOMS: atom_id res chain seq x y z
N MET A 1 -12.31 -28.06 32.31
CA MET A 1 -11.33 -27.33 33.13
C MET A 1 -10.44 -26.37 32.33
N ALA A 2 -9.56 -26.81 31.42
CA ALA A 2 -8.70 -25.88 30.67
C ALA A 2 -9.45 -25.08 29.58
N ARG A 3 -10.46 -25.70 28.95
CA ARG A 3 -11.25 -25.11 27.85
C ARG A 3 -12.20 -24.00 28.34
N ASP A 4 -12.80 -24.17 29.52
CA ASP A 4 -13.72 -23.18 30.11
C ASP A 4 -13.00 -21.89 30.52
N LYS A 5 -11.76 -22.01 31.03
CA LYS A 5 -10.92 -20.85 31.33
C LYS A 5 -10.54 -20.10 30.05
N LEU A 6 -10.21 -20.82 28.98
CA LEU A 6 -9.89 -20.20 27.69
C LEU A 6 -11.09 -19.44 27.11
N LYS A 7 -12.30 -20.01 27.21
CA LYS A 7 -13.53 -19.34 26.78
C LYS A 7 -13.79 -18.07 27.60
N GLY A 8 -13.66 -18.14 28.93
CA GLY A 8 -13.78 -16.96 29.79
C GLY A 8 -12.76 -15.85 29.48
N TYR A 9 -11.52 -16.20 29.11
CA TYR A 9 -10.53 -15.20 28.66
C TYR A 9 -10.94 -14.53 27.35
N GLN A 10 -11.42 -15.31 26.37
CA GLN A 10 -11.90 -14.80 25.07
C GLN A 10 -13.10 -13.86 25.25
N ASP A 11 -14.08 -14.25 26.07
CA ASP A 11 -15.26 -13.43 26.37
C ASP A 11 -14.88 -12.12 27.08
N SER A 12 -13.94 -12.18 28.04
CA SER A 12 -13.48 -10.96 28.73
C SER A 12 -12.69 -10.02 27.80
N TYR A 13 -11.93 -10.58 26.86
CA TYR A 13 -11.19 -9.80 25.86
C TYR A 13 -12.15 -9.16 24.87
N ALA A 14 -13.13 -9.91 24.36
CA ALA A 14 -14.19 -9.41 23.49
C ALA A 14 -14.97 -8.26 24.14
N ARG A 15 -15.38 -8.42 25.40
CA ARG A 15 -16.09 -7.39 26.17
C ARG A 15 -15.26 -6.11 26.33
N ARG A 16 -13.94 -6.22 26.51
CA ARG A 16 -13.05 -5.04 26.56
C ARG A 16 -12.89 -4.37 25.20
N MET A 17 -12.85 -5.14 24.12
CA MET A 17 -12.70 -4.61 22.76
C MET A 17 -13.95 -3.89 22.26
N GLN A 18 -15.13 -4.25 22.79
CA GLN A 18 -16.41 -3.64 22.44
C GLN A 18 -16.47 -2.12 22.73
N VAL A 19 -15.75 -1.63 23.75
CA VAL A 19 -15.64 -0.19 24.07
C VAL A 19 -15.07 0.61 22.90
N TYR A 20 -14.23 -0.03 22.07
CA TYR A 20 -13.62 0.56 20.89
C TYR A 20 -14.39 0.26 19.60
N GLY A 21 -15.61 -0.31 19.70
CA GLY A 21 -16.39 -0.75 18.53
C GLY A 21 -15.82 -1.98 17.81
N LEU A 22 -14.81 -2.65 18.40
CA LEU A 22 -14.13 -3.78 17.77
C LEU A 22 -14.83 -5.09 18.12
N GLN A 23 -15.19 -5.87 17.10
CA GLN A 23 -15.82 -7.20 17.26
C GLN A 23 -14.81 -8.34 17.45
N ARG A 24 -13.61 -8.05 17.94
CA ARG A 24 -12.51 -9.03 18.03
C ARG A 24 -12.69 -9.95 19.24
N GLY A 25 -12.56 -11.27 19.03
CA GLY A 25 -12.65 -12.27 20.10
C GLY A 25 -14.09 -12.68 20.47
N ILE A 26 -15.10 -12.11 19.80
CA ILE A 26 -16.49 -12.57 19.90
C ILE A 26 -16.60 -13.92 19.18
N GLU A 27 -17.26 -14.90 19.81
CA GLU A 27 -17.52 -16.21 19.22
C GLU A 27 -18.31 -16.03 17.90
N GLY A 28 -17.75 -16.50 16.77
CA GLY A 28 -18.34 -16.32 15.43
C GLY A 28 -17.92 -15.05 14.67
N SER A 29 -17.06 -14.20 15.24
CA SER A 29 -16.54 -13.00 14.57
C SER A 29 -15.72 -13.35 13.32
N GLN A 30 -16.05 -12.72 12.20
CA GLN A 30 -15.31 -12.82 10.93
C GLN A 30 -14.12 -11.84 10.85
N ALA A 31 -13.87 -11.04 11.90
CA ALA A 31 -12.84 -10.02 11.88
C ALA A 31 -11.43 -10.63 11.75
N ARG A 32 -10.81 -10.45 10.59
CA ARG A 32 -9.44 -10.90 10.30
C ARG A 32 -8.45 -9.75 10.41
N HIS A 33 -7.18 -10.07 10.69
CA HIS A 33 -6.11 -9.10 10.59
C HIS A 33 -5.88 -8.75 9.12
N ILE A 34 -6.14 -7.50 8.76
CA ILE A 34 -5.81 -6.92 7.46
C ILE A 34 -4.64 -5.96 7.62
N THR A 35 -3.76 -5.91 6.61
CA THR A 35 -2.68 -4.92 6.60
C THR A 35 -3.25 -3.52 6.34
N THR A 36 -2.55 -2.49 6.78
CA THR A 36 -2.95 -1.09 6.57
C THR A 36 -3.18 -0.77 5.08
N GLY A 37 -2.32 -1.29 4.20
CA GLY A 37 -2.49 -1.12 2.74
C GLY A 37 -3.73 -1.82 2.18
N GLN A 38 -4.05 -3.02 2.69
CA GLN A 38 -5.28 -3.73 2.31
C GLN A 38 -6.53 -2.98 2.77
N TYR A 39 -6.52 -2.46 4.00
CA TYR A 39 -7.63 -1.65 4.53
C TYR A 39 -7.97 -0.47 3.62
N TYR A 40 -6.96 0.32 3.23
CA TYR A 40 -7.20 1.46 2.33
C TYR A 40 -7.69 1.01 0.96
N ARG A 41 -7.14 -0.07 0.40
CA ARG A 41 -7.59 -0.60 -0.88
C ARG A 41 -9.06 -1.01 -0.84
N GLU A 42 -9.47 -1.74 0.19
CA GLU A 42 -10.86 -2.15 0.39
C GLU A 42 -11.79 -0.96 0.59
N LEU A 43 -11.35 0.07 1.33
CA LEU A 43 -12.12 1.29 1.55
C LEU A 43 -12.36 2.07 0.25
N TYR A 44 -11.35 2.16 -0.63
CA TYR A 44 -11.48 2.77 -1.96
C TYR A 44 -12.44 1.99 -2.85
N VAL A 45 -12.28 0.66 -2.92
CA VAL A 45 -13.18 -0.21 -3.69
C VAL A 45 -14.62 -0.11 -3.19
N LYS A 46 -14.81 -0.06 -1.87
CA LYS A 46 -16.15 0.15 -1.28
C LYS A 46 -16.75 1.47 -1.75
N ASN A 47 -15.97 2.56 -1.76
CA ASN A 47 -16.45 3.87 -2.23
C ASN A 47 -16.86 3.84 -3.71
N GLU A 48 -16.07 3.20 -4.57
CA GLU A 48 -16.39 3.04 -6.00
C GLU A 48 -17.68 2.22 -6.20
N SER A 49 -17.81 1.07 -5.51
CA SER A 49 -19.02 0.24 -5.57
C SER A 49 -20.28 0.95 -5.07
N LEU A 50 -20.15 1.81 -4.05
CA LEU A 50 -21.26 2.61 -3.55
C LEU A 50 -21.67 3.68 -4.57
N GLN A 51 -20.72 4.28 -5.29
CA GLN A 51 -21.03 5.22 -6.37
C GLN A 51 -21.79 4.54 -7.52
N GLU A 52 -21.35 3.35 -7.93
CA GLU A 52 -22.05 2.56 -8.94
C GLU A 52 -23.48 2.20 -8.50
N THR A 53 -23.65 1.81 -7.23
CA THR A 53 -24.97 1.49 -6.67
C THR A 53 -25.91 2.69 -6.69
N ILE A 54 -25.40 3.89 -6.36
CA ILE A 54 -26.17 5.13 -6.45
C ILE A 54 -26.60 5.40 -7.90
N GLN A 55 -25.68 5.28 -8.87
CA GLN A 55 -26.02 5.50 -10.30
C GLN A 55 -27.08 4.52 -10.81
N GLN A 56 -27.00 3.24 -10.42
CA GLN A 56 -28.01 2.25 -10.77
C GLN A 56 -29.37 2.60 -10.17
N LYS A 57 -29.40 3.00 -8.88
CA LYS A 57 -30.62 3.42 -8.19
C LYS A 57 -31.22 4.69 -8.79
N GLU A 58 -30.40 5.60 -9.31
CA GLU A 58 -30.87 6.76 -10.07
C GLU A 58 -31.61 6.37 -11.35
N SER A 59 -31.05 5.45 -12.14
CA SER A 59 -31.69 4.95 -13.37
C SER A 59 -33.02 4.25 -13.09
N GLU A 60 -33.05 3.40 -12.05
CA GLU A 60 -34.26 2.67 -11.64
C GLU A 60 -35.39 3.63 -11.20
N LEU A 61 -35.05 4.72 -10.51
CA LEU A 61 -36.01 5.75 -10.12
C LEU A 61 -36.57 6.50 -11.34
N ASP A 62 -35.73 6.84 -12.32
CA ASP A 62 -36.18 7.52 -13.54
C ASP A 62 -37.11 6.64 -14.38
N GLU A 63 -36.75 5.37 -14.58
CA GLU A 63 -37.56 4.39 -15.31
C GLU A 63 -38.93 4.16 -14.67
N THR A 64 -38.97 3.98 -13.34
CA THR A 64 -40.22 3.79 -12.59
C THR A 64 -41.08 5.05 -12.63
N GLN A 65 -40.48 6.24 -12.60
CA GLN A 65 -41.18 7.51 -12.73
C GLN A 65 -41.80 7.69 -14.13
N GLU A 66 -41.09 7.29 -15.18
CA GLU A 66 -41.61 7.29 -16.55
C GLU A 66 -42.74 6.28 -16.75
N ALA A 67 -42.57 5.04 -16.28
CA ALA A 67 -43.61 4.01 -16.30
C ALA A 67 -44.88 4.49 -15.58
N LEU A 68 -44.73 5.18 -14.45
CA LEU A 68 -45.84 5.76 -13.71
C LEU A 68 -46.56 6.88 -14.48
N LYS A 69 -45.82 7.75 -15.21
CA LYS A 69 -46.41 8.75 -16.10
C LYS A 69 -47.20 8.09 -17.24
N GLN A 70 -46.65 7.04 -17.86
CA GLN A 70 -47.31 6.29 -18.94
C GLN A 70 -48.58 5.59 -18.46
N VAL A 71 -48.52 4.87 -17.32
CA VAL A 71 -49.68 4.21 -16.71
C VAL A 71 -50.76 5.24 -16.35
N LYS A 72 -50.39 6.40 -15.78
CA LYS A 72 -51.35 7.49 -15.52
C LYS A 72 -51.99 8.03 -16.81
N GLY A 73 -51.21 8.16 -17.88
CA GLY A 73 -51.70 8.58 -19.21
C GLY A 73 -52.68 7.57 -19.81
N GLN A 74 -52.32 6.28 -19.80
CA GLN A 74 -53.15 5.18 -20.28
C GLN A 74 -54.45 5.05 -19.48
N LEU A 75 -54.40 5.20 -18.15
CA LEU A 75 -55.60 5.22 -17.30
C LEU A 75 -56.53 6.39 -17.64
N LYS A 76 -56.00 7.58 -17.95
CA LYS A 76 -56.81 8.71 -18.40
C LYS A 76 -57.50 8.42 -19.73
N THR A 77 -56.78 7.84 -20.70
CA THR A 77 -57.32 7.51 -22.02
C THR A 77 -58.32 6.36 -22.00
N GLU A 78 -58.05 5.30 -21.23
CA GLU A 78 -58.96 4.18 -20.98
C GLU A 78 -60.25 4.65 -20.29
N LYS A 79 -60.14 5.54 -19.30
CA LYS A 79 -61.30 6.19 -18.70
C LYS A 79 -62.10 6.99 -19.72
N LEU A 80 -61.46 7.81 -20.55
CA LEU A 80 -62.18 8.63 -21.54
C LEU A 80 -62.93 7.76 -22.58
N LYS A 81 -62.34 6.63 -22.98
CA LYS A 81 -62.97 5.67 -23.90
C LYS A 81 -64.14 4.93 -23.25
N ASN A 82 -63.98 4.48 -22.01
CA ASN A 82 -65.06 3.83 -21.26
C ASN A 82 -66.18 4.83 -20.91
N THR A 83 -65.85 6.09 -20.59
CA THR A 83 -66.87 7.11 -20.33
C THR A 83 -67.65 7.48 -21.58
N ALA A 84 -67.04 7.53 -22.76
CA ALA A 84 -67.73 7.86 -24.01
C ALA A 84 -68.73 6.79 -24.46
N ALA A 85 -68.50 5.52 -24.09
CA ALA A 85 -69.42 4.42 -24.36
C ALA A 85 -70.64 4.38 -23.41
N ASP A 86 -70.56 5.06 -22.26
CA ASP A 86 -71.54 4.97 -21.16
C ASP A 86 -72.32 6.28 -20.90
N VAL A 87 -72.14 7.34 -21.71
CA VAL A 87 -72.77 8.67 -21.52
C VAL A 87 -74.31 8.67 -21.68
N GLY A 88 -74.93 7.53 -21.98
CA GLY A 88 -76.38 7.47 -22.12
C GLY A 88 -77.18 7.65 -20.83
N SER A 89 -76.65 7.31 -19.66
CA SER A 89 -77.47 7.29 -18.45
C SER A 89 -76.66 7.16 -17.16
N SER A 90 -76.73 8.20 -16.33
CA SER A 90 -76.51 8.13 -14.88
C SER A 90 -75.05 8.05 -14.39
N LEU A 91 -74.60 9.13 -13.73
CA LEU A 91 -74.08 9.13 -12.35
C LEU A 91 -73.12 10.31 -12.11
N ILE A 92 -73.74 11.46 -11.85
CA ILE A 92 -73.15 12.70 -11.36
C ILE A 92 -72.72 12.61 -9.87
N GLU A 93 -72.79 11.45 -9.20
CA GLU A 93 -72.60 11.35 -7.73
C GLU A 93 -71.36 10.57 -7.23
N GLY A 94 -70.43 10.15 -8.09
CA GLY A 94 -69.38 9.18 -7.71
C GLY A 94 -67.92 9.66 -7.55
N ILE A 95 -67.62 10.97 -7.47
CA ILE A 95 -66.24 11.48 -7.67
C ILE A 95 -65.26 11.18 -6.51
N GLY A 96 -65.72 10.60 -5.39
CA GLY A 96 -64.87 10.37 -4.20
C GLY A 96 -63.90 9.18 -4.22
N SER A 97 -64.00 8.21 -5.13
CA SER A 97 -63.39 6.88 -4.89
C SER A 97 -62.33 6.38 -5.89
N ILE A 98 -62.15 7.00 -7.06
CA ILE A 98 -61.28 6.42 -8.10
C ILE A 98 -59.87 7.07 -8.16
N ILE A 99 -59.31 7.36 -6.98
CA ILE A 99 -57.90 7.74 -6.80
C ILE A 99 -57.13 6.50 -6.30
N GLY A 100 -56.52 5.79 -7.24
CA GLY A 100 -55.51 4.77 -6.95
C GLY A 100 -55.96 3.34 -7.26
N SER A 101 -55.66 2.88 -8.47
CA SER A 101 -55.39 1.45 -8.66
C SER A 101 -54.28 1.04 -7.67
N SER A 102 -54.38 -0.14 -7.05
CA SER A 102 -53.41 -0.60 -6.03
C SER A 102 -51.97 -0.51 -6.54
N LYS A 103 -51.75 -0.80 -7.83
CA LYS A 103 -50.46 -0.72 -8.51
C LYS A 103 -49.85 0.69 -8.51
N VAL A 104 -50.63 1.73 -8.76
CA VAL A 104 -50.10 3.11 -8.79
C VAL A 104 -49.72 3.58 -7.37
N LYS A 105 -50.49 3.17 -6.34
CA LYS A 105 -50.13 3.44 -4.94
C LYS A 105 -48.86 2.70 -4.52
N ILE A 106 -48.74 1.43 -4.90
CA ILE A 106 -47.55 0.60 -4.64
C ILE A 106 -46.31 1.21 -5.29
N GLN A 107 -46.39 1.57 -6.59
CA GLN A 107 -45.28 2.20 -7.31
C GLN A 107 -44.90 3.58 -6.74
N GLN A 108 -45.88 4.38 -6.32
CA GLN A 108 -45.62 5.69 -5.71
C GLN A 108 -44.86 5.55 -4.38
N GLN A 109 -45.19 4.52 -3.59
CA GLN A 109 -44.53 4.23 -2.32
C GLN A 109 -43.09 3.71 -2.53
N GLU A 110 -42.87 2.93 -3.58
CA GLU A 110 -41.53 2.43 -3.94
C GLU A 110 -40.60 3.55 -4.41
N ILE A 111 -41.11 4.52 -5.18
CA ILE A 111 -40.34 5.72 -5.57
C ILE A 111 -39.92 6.54 -4.35
N GLU A 112 -40.80 6.74 -3.38
CA GLU A 112 -40.46 7.47 -2.14
C GLU A 112 -39.39 6.72 -1.33
N ASN A 113 -39.51 5.40 -1.19
CA ASN A 113 -38.51 4.58 -0.51
C ASN A 113 -37.14 4.65 -1.21
N LEU A 114 -37.10 4.51 -2.53
CA LEU A 114 -35.86 4.60 -3.32
C LEU A 114 -35.20 5.99 -3.20
N LYS A 115 -36.02 7.04 -3.10
CA LYS A 115 -35.52 8.41 -2.92
C LYS A 115 -34.88 8.62 -1.56
N ILE A 116 -35.45 8.04 -0.50
CA ILE A 116 -34.88 8.05 0.85
C ILE A 116 -33.55 7.29 0.86
N GLU A 117 -33.52 6.07 0.32
CA GLU A 117 -32.32 5.24 0.24
C GLU A 117 -31.18 5.95 -0.53
N LYS A 118 -31.50 6.58 -1.66
CA LYS A 118 -30.54 7.40 -2.41
C LYS A 118 -29.97 8.55 -1.59
N GLN A 119 -30.80 9.23 -0.79
CA GLN A 119 -30.33 10.32 0.08
C GLN A 119 -29.40 9.81 1.19
N GLU A 120 -29.74 8.68 1.82
CA GLU A 120 -28.92 8.05 2.85
C GLU A 120 -27.56 7.60 2.28
N LEU A 121 -27.55 6.91 1.14
CA LEU A 121 -26.33 6.49 0.46
C LEU A 121 -25.46 7.68 0.03
N SER A 122 -26.08 8.75 -0.49
CA SER A 122 -25.35 9.97 -0.85
C SER A 122 -24.70 10.63 0.37
N GLN A 123 -25.34 10.57 1.53
CA GLN A 123 -24.79 11.10 2.77
C GLN A 123 -23.64 10.22 3.29
N GLU A 124 -23.78 8.89 3.27
CA GLU A 124 -22.72 7.96 3.68
C GLU A 124 -21.46 8.14 2.81
N VAL A 125 -21.61 8.27 1.49
CA VAL A 125 -20.47 8.52 0.57
C VAL A 125 -19.78 9.83 0.90
N LYS A 126 -20.53 10.88 1.25
CA LYS A 126 -19.96 12.18 1.63
C LYS A 126 -19.14 12.07 2.92
N ASP A 127 -19.67 11.37 3.92
CA ASP A 127 -19.00 11.17 5.20
C ASP A 127 -17.75 10.28 5.04
N LEU A 128 -17.84 9.21 4.26
CA LEU A 128 -16.70 8.36 3.92
C LEU A 128 -15.60 9.15 3.19
N LYS A 129 -15.97 10.02 2.25
CA LYS A 129 -15.01 10.86 1.52
C LYS A 129 -14.30 11.84 2.47
N GLN A 130 -15.03 12.45 3.40
CA GLN A 130 -14.45 13.32 4.42
C GLN A 130 -13.47 12.54 5.32
N ASN A 131 -13.87 11.35 5.78
CA ASN A 131 -13.02 10.49 6.61
C ASN A 131 -11.73 10.09 5.91
N ILE A 132 -11.79 9.75 4.60
CA ILE A 132 -10.61 9.46 3.79
C ILE A 132 -9.67 10.67 3.75
N GLN A 133 -10.19 11.87 3.53
CA GLN A 133 -9.36 13.08 3.47
C GLN A 133 -8.70 13.41 4.81
N VAL A 134 -9.42 13.23 5.92
CA VAL A 134 -8.86 13.42 7.27
C VAL A 134 -7.74 12.42 7.51
N LEU A 135 -8.01 11.13 7.27
CA LEU A 135 -7.00 10.07 7.42
C LEU A 135 -5.77 10.37 6.56
N GLN A 136 -5.93 10.70 5.28
CA GLN A 136 -4.82 11.06 4.40
C GLN A 136 -3.92 12.15 4.98
N LYS A 137 -4.51 13.23 5.50
CA LYS A 137 -3.76 14.32 6.15
C LYS A 137 -3.03 13.87 7.41
N GLU A 138 -3.65 13.00 8.22
CA GLU A 138 -3.01 12.42 9.39
C GLU A 138 -1.81 11.55 9.01
N TYR A 139 -1.92 10.74 7.95
CA TYR A 139 -0.80 9.96 7.42
C TYR A 139 0.34 10.83 6.90
N GLU A 140 0.04 11.85 6.10
CA GLU A 140 1.05 12.80 5.63
C GLU A 140 1.77 13.45 6.80
N THR A 141 1.01 13.93 7.79
CA THR A 141 1.56 14.53 9.01
C THR A 141 2.44 13.55 9.79
N ALA A 142 2.03 12.28 9.91
CA ALA A 142 2.82 11.24 10.57
C ALA A 142 4.12 10.93 9.82
N ILE A 143 4.05 10.82 8.50
CA ILE A 143 5.21 10.61 7.62
C ILE A 143 6.19 11.77 7.75
N ASP A 144 5.71 13.02 7.77
CA ASP A 144 6.57 14.19 7.87
C ASP A 144 7.23 14.30 9.25
N LYS A 145 6.51 13.98 10.32
CA LYS A 145 7.11 13.84 11.67
C LYS A 145 8.21 12.78 11.69
N LEU A 146 7.96 11.60 11.12
CA LEU A 146 8.96 10.53 11.03
C LEU A 146 10.18 10.95 10.21
N LYS A 147 9.99 11.63 9.08
CA LYS A 147 11.10 12.19 8.28
C LYS A 147 11.90 13.21 9.07
N GLN A 148 11.26 14.06 9.86
CA GLN A 148 11.94 15.03 10.72
C GLN A 148 12.76 14.34 11.81
N GLU A 149 12.22 13.32 12.48
CA GLU A 149 12.97 12.53 13.46
C GLU A 149 14.15 11.80 12.82
N LEU A 150 13.97 11.20 11.63
CA LEU A 150 15.05 10.57 10.89
C LEU A 150 16.14 11.59 10.50
N LYS A 151 15.75 12.79 10.08
CA LYS A 151 16.68 13.88 9.80
C LYS A 151 17.48 14.27 11.05
N LYS A 152 16.83 14.41 12.21
CA LYS A 152 17.53 14.66 13.48
C LYS A 152 18.55 13.59 13.79
N ILE A 153 18.21 12.30 13.63
CA ILE A 153 19.16 11.19 13.82
C ILE A 153 20.36 11.34 12.89
N PHE A 154 20.12 11.63 11.61
CA PHE A 154 21.17 11.80 10.61
C PHE A 154 22.04 13.03 10.82
N ASP A 155 21.51 14.09 11.43
CA ASP A 155 22.25 15.29 11.77
C ASP A 155 23.07 15.10 13.05
N MET A 156 22.52 14.42 14.07
CA MET A 156 23.23 14.10 15.32
C MET A 156 24.30 13.02 15.14
N PHE A 157 24.06 12.05 14.25
CA PHE A 157 24.91 10.89 14.03
C PHE A 157 25.29 10.75 12.55
N PRO A 158 26.15 11.63 12.02
CA PRO A 158 26.52 11.64 10.60
C PRO A 158 27.16 10.32 10.14
N TYR A 159 27.81 9.60 11.05
CA TYR A 159 28.42 8.30 10.81
C TYR A 159 27.42 7.21 10.41
N ILE A 160 26.14 7.33 10.80
CA ILE A 160 25.09 6.38 10.41
C ILE A 160 24.91 6.36 8.89
N LYS A 161 25.04 7.51 8.21
CA LYS A 161 24.93 7.57 6.74
C LYS A 161 25.99 6.71 6.07
N GLU A 162 27.21 6.72 6.59
CA GLU A 162 28.30 5.87 6.08
C GLU A 162 28.08 4.39 6.41
N LEU A 163 27.60 4.05 7.61
CA LEU A 163 27.24 2.67 7.93
C LEU A 163 26.14 2.12 7.01
N LEU A 164 25.11 2.92 6.69
CA LEU A 164 24.08 2.53 5.73
C LEU A 164 24.62 2.37 4.31
N ARG A 165 25.59 3.20 3.90
CA ARG A 165 26.28 3.03 2.61
C ARG A 165 27.05 1.71 2.58
N MET A 166 27.76 1.37 3.65
CA MET A 166 28.51 0.12 3.76
C MET A 166 27.59 -1.11 3.81
N GLU A 167 26.47 -1.00 4.51
CA GLU A 167 25.41 -2.02 4.58
C GLU A 167 24.89 -2.37 3.19
N ASN A 168 24.54 -1.35 2.40
CA ASN A 168 24.10 -1.51 1.01
C ASN A 168 25.19 -2.12 0.12
N LEU A 169 26.45 -1.68 0.27
CA LEU A 169 27.58 -2.29 -0.45
C LEU A 169 27.69 -3.78 -0.14
N CYS A 170 27.69 -4.17 1.14
CA CYS A 170 27.80 -5.58 1.52
C CYS A 170 26.63 -6.41 1.00
N ARG A 171 25.39 -5.88 1.04
CA ARG A 171 24.22 -6.53 0.45
C ARG A 171 24.42 -6.75 -1.06
N PHE A 172 24.91 -5.74 -1.77
CA PHE A 172 25.13 -5.79 -3.21
C PHE A 172 26.23 -6.78 -3.63
N LEU A 173 27.28 -6.91 -2.80
CA LEU A 173 28.33 -7.92 -2.97
C LEU A 173 27.84 -9.34 -2.63
N GLY A 174 26.64 -9.50 -2.07
CA GLY A 174 26.04 -10.80 -1.78
C GLY A 174 26.40 -11.38 -0.42
N PHE A 175 26.84 -10.57 0.54
CA PHE A 175 26.95 -11.01 1.94
C PHE A 175 25.56 -11.34 2.50
N SER A 176 25.47 -12.38 3.34
CA SER A 176 24.22 -12.69 4.05
C SER A 176 23.92 -11.64 5.11
N GLU A 177 22.64 -11.48 5.46
CA GLU A 177 22.21 -10.49 6.46
C GLU A 177 22.91 -10.68 7.82
N SER A 178 23.16 -11.93 8.22
CA SER A 178 23.90 -12.25 9.44
C SER A 178 25.36 -11.77 9.38
N LEU A 179 26.04 -11.99 8.26
CA LEU A 179 27.41 -11.51 8.05
C LEU A 179 27.46 -9.98 8.02
N ILE A 180 26.53 -9.32 7.33
CA ILE A 180 26.46 -7.85 7.27
C ILE A 180 26.36 -7.26 8.68
N LYS A 181 25.46 -7.79 9.51
CA LYS A 181 25.30 -7.36 10.92
C LYS A 181 26.59 -7.52 11.73
N MET A 182 27.38 -8.56 11.47
CA MET A 182 28.66 -8.76 12.16
C MET A 182 29.74 -7.81 11.65
N ILE A 183 29.84 -7.62 10.33
CA ILE A 183 30.83 -6.75 9.68
C ILE A 183 30.60 -5.27 10.09
N LEU A 184 29.35 -4.83 10.20
CA LEU A 184 28.99 -3.48 10.65
C LEU A 184 29.35 -3.19 12.11
N LYS A 185 29.70 -4.20 12.91
CA LYS A 185 30.29 -4.00 14.26
C LYS A 185 31.74 -3.56 14.22
N MET A 186 32.30 -3.31 13.03
CA MET A 186 33.68 -2.85 12.83
C MET A 186 34.72 -3.84 13.38
N LYS A 187 34.39 -5.14 13.37
CA LYS A 187 35.29 -6.22 13.75
C LYS A 187 35.59 -7.09 12.53
N PRO A 188 36.79 -7.68 12.44
CA PRO A 188 37.08 -8.66 11.40
C PRO A 188 36.15 -9.87 11.53
N VAL A 189 35.54 -10.29 10.42
CA VAL A 189 34.63 -11.44 10.36
C VAL A 189 35.15 -12.41 9.32
N ALA A 190 35.53 -13.61 9.76
CA ALA A 190 35.85 -14.71 8.87
C ALA A 190 34.57 -15.24 8.21
N PHE A 191 34.63 -15.54 6.92
CA PHE A 191 33.51 -16.08 6.16
C PHE A 191 33.98 -17.02 5.04
N SER A 192 33.06 -17.89 4.66
CA SER A 192 33.15 -18.77 3.49
C SER A 192 31.92 -18.57 2.63
N GLY A 193 32.07 -18.58 1.31
CA GLY A 193 30.97 -18.46 0.37
C GLY A 193 31.32 -17.71 -0.91
N LYS A 194 30.27 -17.25 -1.61
CA LYS A 194 30.36 -16.63 -2.93
C LYS A 194 29.98 -15.15 -2.86
N LEU A 195 30.89 -14.29 -3.30
CA LEU A 195 30.64 -12.84 -3.42
C LEU A 195 30.51 -12.44 -4.88
N TYR A 196 29.59 -11.53 -5.18
CA TYR A 196 29.34 -11.00 -6.50
C TYR A 196 30.24 -9.79 -6.80
N SER A 197 30.96 -9.85 -7.91
CA SER A 197 31.69 -8.73 -8.48
C SER A 197 30.87 -8.07 -9.57
N THR A 198 30.72 -6.76 -9.46
CA THR A 198 30.04 -5.93 -10.46
C THR A 198 30.94 -5.62 -11.65
N GLU A 199 32.24 -5.41 -11.39
CA GLU A 199 33.27 -5.19 -12.41
C GLU A 199 33.34 -6.37 -13.39
N TYR A 200 33.21 -7.61 -12.89
CA TYR A 200 33.31 -8.83 -13.71
C TYR A 200 31.97 -9.56 -13.91
N GLN A 201 30.87 -8.98 -13.42
CA GLN A 201 29.50 -9.51 -13.49
C GLN A 201 29.38 -10.99 -13.11
N ARG A 202 30.08 -11.42 -12.05
CA ARG A 202 30.20 -12.82 -11.68
C ARG A 202 30.49 -13.00 -10.20
N LYS A 203 30.14 -14.18 -9.69
CA LYS A 203 30.46 -14.62 -8.33
C LYS A 203 31.85 -15.26 -8.24
N PHE A 204 32.58 -14.92 -7.18
CA PHE A 204 33.85 -15.50 -6.80
C PHE A 204 33.73 -16.19 -5.45
N GLU A 205 34.27 -17.40 -5.35
CA GLU A 205 34.22 -18.23 -4.15
C GLU A 205 35.46 -18.06 -3.27
N THR A 206 35.26 -18.21 -1.97
CA THR A 206 36.34 -18.21 -0.98
C THR A 206 35.97 -19.09 0.20
N ASP A 207 36.92 -19.88 0.68
CA ASP A 207 36.69 -20.83 1.78
C ASP A 207 37.05 -20.26 3.15
N ASN A 208 37.95 -19.28 3.18
CA ASN A 208 38.39 -18.62 4.40
C ASN A 208 38.93 -17.22 4.07
N SER A 209 38.01 -16.26 3.93
CA SER A 209 38.37 -14.85 3.82
C SER A 209 37.88 -14.08 5.04
N VAL A 210 38.53 -12.96 5.33
CA VAL A 210 38.17 -12.08 6.44
C VAL A 210 37.67 -10.75 5.88
N ALA A 211 36.41 -10.42 6.15
CA ALA A 211 35.80 -9.15 5.79
C ALA A 211 35.82 -8.19 6.99
N GLU A 212 36.13 -6.93 6.74
CA GLU A 212 36.20 -5.91 7.77
C GLU A 212 35.93 -4.51 7.19
N ILE A 213 35.19 -3.69 7.94
CA ILE A 213 35.02 -2.28 7.63
C ILE A 213 36.01 -1.46 8.45
N LYS A 214 36.75 -0.58 7.78
CA LYS A 214 37.73 0.33 8.39
C LYS A 214 37.53 1.76 7.88
N PRO A 215 38.02 2.78 8.60
CA PRO A 215 38.11 4.13 8.06
C PRO A 215 38.87 4.15 6.72
N HIS A 216 38.43 5.00 5.79
CA HIS A 216 39.12 5.21 4.53
C HIS A 216 40.49 5.87 4.81
N PRO A 217 41.59 5.42 4.18
CA PRO A 217 42.93 5.92 4.49
C PRO A 217 43.13 7.40 4.11
N THR A 218 42.41 7.88 3.09
CA THR A 218 42.57 9.24 2.53
C THR A 218 41.34 10.12 2.71
N GLU A 219 40.16 9.54 2.94
CA GLU A 219 38.90 10.29 2.98
C GLU A 219 38.37 10.32 4.41
N GLN A 220 38.46 11.49 5.05
CA GLN A 220 38.06 11.64 6.45
C GLN A 220 36.55 11.37 6.61
N GLY A 221 36.21 10.59 7.63
CA GLY A 221 34.82 10.24 7.94
C GLY A 221 34.19 9.20 7.01
N LYS A 222 34.92 8.74 5.98
CA LYS A 222 34.46 7.68 5.07
C LYS A 222 34.92 6.31 5.54
N LEU A 223 34.16 5.29 5.13
CA LEU A 223 34.45 3.89 5.42
C LEU A 223 34.83 3.12 4.16
N ARG A 224 35.66 2.10 4.31
CA ARG A 224 35.98 1.15 3.24
C ARG A 224 35.79 -0.28 3.72
N LEU A 225 35.32 -1.13 2.82
CA LEU A 225 35.28 -2.57 3.03
C LEU A 225 36.63 -3.12 2.60
N THR A 226 37.19 -3.97 3.43
CA THR A 226 38.39 -4.73 3.09
C THR A 226 38.11 -6.22 3.22
N ILE A 227 38.65 -7.00 2.30
CA ILE A 227 38.62 -8.45 2.33
C ILE A 227 40.06 -8.93 2.24
N ASP A 228 40.49 -9.72 3.22
CA ASP A 228 41.88 -10.20 3.36
C ASP A 228 42.91 -9.04 3.38
N GLY A 229 42.53 -7.92 3.99
CA GLY A 229 43.38 -6.73 4.17
C GLY A 229 43.50 -5.80 2.95
N VAL A 230 42.96 -6.19 1.79
CA VAL A 230 42.89 -5.33 0.59
C VAL A 230 41.48 -4.77 0.39
N SER A 231 41.30 -3.71 -0.41
CA SER A 231 39.95 -3.23 -0.75
C SER A 231 39.14 -4.31 -1.44
N ASP A 232 37.82 -4.27 -1.30
CA ASP A 232 36.89 -5.21 -1.96
C ASP A 232 37.10 -5.27 -3.48
N THR A 233 37.30 -4.12 -4.13
CA THR A 233 37.63 -4.05 -5.57
C THR A 233 38.93 -4.80 -5.90
N ASN A 234 39.99 -4.57 -5.14
CA ASN A 234 41.28 -5.23 -5.38
C ASN A 234 41.22 -6.72 -5.07
N TRP A 235 40.42 -7.12 -4.08
CA TRP A 235 40.17 -8.52 -3.79
C TRP A 235 39.52 -9.24 -4.99
N PHE A 236 38.49 -8.64 -5.60
CA PHE A 236 37.88 -9.19 -6.82
C PHE A 236 38.85 -9.24 -7.99
N ARG A 237 39.67 -8.19 -8.20
CA ARG A 237 40.72 -8.18 -9.23
C ARG A 237 41.72 -9.33 -9.03
N HIS A 238 42.17 -9.58 -7.80
CA HIS A 238 43.05 -10.70 -7.50
C HIS A 238 42.39 -12.06 -7.75
N LYS A 239 41.12 -12.23 -7.35
CA LYS A 239 40.36 -13.46 -7.62
C LYS A 239 40.17 -13.67 -9.13
N TYR A 240 39.90 -12.60 -9.89
CA TYR A 240 39.75 -12.66 -11.33
C TYR A 240 41.06 -13.00 -12.04
N GLN A 241 42.18 -12.39 -11.65
CA GLN A 241 43.49 -12.75 -12.19
C GLN A 241 43.86 -14.22 -11.94
N LYS A 242 43.57 -14.75 -10.75
CA LYS A 242 43.76 -16.18 -10.44
C LYS A 242 42.89 -17.06 -11.33
N PHE A 243 41.62 -16.68 -11.51
CA PHE A 243 40.72 -17.36 -12.43
C PHE A 243 41.25 -17.33 -13.88
N GLN A 244 41.70 -16.17 -14.39
CA GLN A 244 42.27 -16.05 -15.73
C GLN A 244 43.51 -16.94 -15.94
N LYS A 245 44.39 -17.03 -14.94
CA LYS A 245 45.55 -17.94 -14.98
C LYS A 245 45.13 -19.40 -15.03
N SER A 246 44.10 -19.79 -14.27
CA SER A 246 43.59 -21.18 -14.30
C SER A 246 42.97 -21.60 -15.64
N ILE A 247 42.51 -20.64 -16.44
CA ILE A 247 41.94 -20.89 -17.78
C ILE A 247 42.92 -20.58 -18.93
N GLY A 248 44.21 -20.34 -18.62
CA GLY A 248 45.27 -20.15 -19.62
C GLY A 248 45.27 -18.79 -20.35
N THR A 249 44.45 -17.83 -19.93
CA THR A 249 44.39 -16.49 -20.55
C THR A 249 45.34 -15.53 -19.84
N ASN A 250 46.40 -15.09 -20.53
CA ASN A 250 47.35 -14.12 -19.99
C ASN A 250 46.94 -12.71 -20.43
N VAL A 251 46.28 -11.93 -19.57
CA VAL A 251 45.94 -10.52 -19.85
C VAL A 251 46.77 -9.64 -18.91
N LYS A 252 47.58 -8.74 -19.49
CA LYS A 252 48.35 -7.75 -18.73
C LYS A 252 47.40 -6.85 -17.93
N PRO A 253 47.68 -6.54 -16.65
CA PRO A 253 46.86 -5.61 -15.89
C PRO A 253 46.85 -4.24 -16.57
N LYS A 254 45.68 -3.64 -16.75
CA LYS A 254 45.57 -2.21 -17.09
C LYS A 254 46.07 -1.42 -15.88
N HIS A 255 47.20 -0.74 -16.06
CA HIS A 255 47.75 0.18 -15.06
C HIS A 255 46.70 1.21 -14.66
N ASP A 256 46.53 1.41 -13.35
CA ASP A 256 45.86 2.57 -12.80
C ASP A 256 46.59 3.83 -13.32
N THR A 257 45.87 4.72 -14.01
CA THR A 257 46.36 6.07 -14.30
C THR A 257 46.52 6.82 -12.99
N GLU A 258 47.74 6.84 -12.47
CA GLU A 258 48.19 7.83 -11.51
C GLU A 258 48.00 9.23 -12.13
N PHE A 259 47.18 10.05 -11.48
CA PHE A 259 47.15 11.49 -11.74
C PHE A 259 48.51 12.09 -11.35
N HIS A 260 49.44 12.17 -12.30
CA HIS A 260 50.63 13.00 -12.18
C HIS A 260 50.23 14.48 -12.24
N ILE A 261 50.20 15.13 -11.08
CA ILE A 261 50.24 16.60 -11.00
C ILE A 261 51.65 17.03 -11.43
N LYS A 262 51.83 17.33 -12.72
CA LYS A 262 52.96 18.14 -13.21
C LYS A 262 52.59 19.61 -13.07
N ASN A 263 53.02 20.26 -11.99
CA ASN A 263 53.22 21.71 -12.04
C ASN A 263 54.73 21.98 -12.13
N LYS A 264 55.16 22.19 -13.38
CA LYS A 264 56.43 22.84 -13.72
C LYS A 264 56.40 24.27 -13.17
N GLY A 265 57.51 24.68 -12.56
CA GLY A 265 57.72 26.06 -12.15
C GLY A 265 57.60 27.03 -13.33
N ILE A 266 57.06 28.21 -13.03
CA ILE A 266 57.19 29.40 -13.85
C ILE A 266 58.15 30.32 -13.09
N LYS A 267 59.33 30.54 -13.66
CA LYS A 267 60.15 31.71 -13.37
C LYS A 267 59.56 32.88 -14.14
N MET A 268 59.21 33.95 -13.44
CA MET A 268 59.65 35.32 -13.72
C MET A 268 59.69 36.08 -12.40
#